data_AF-A0AAE6KES1-F1
#
_entry.id   AF-A0AAE6KES1-F1
#
_cell.length_a   1.000
_cell.length_b   1.000
_cell.length_c   1.000
_cell.angle_alpha   90.00
_cell.angle_beta   90.00
_cell.angle_gamma   90.00
#
_symmetry.space_group_name_H-M   'P 1'
#
loop_
_entity.id
_entity.type
_entity.pdbx_description
1 polymer ?
#
loop_
_entity_poly.entity_id
_entity_poly.type
_entity_poly.pdbx_seq_one_letter_code
_entity_poly.pdbx_strand_id
1 'polypeptide(L)'
;MRVAAKYSTKFVNDGVNSFATSKSGLQQLRTDLATTATLLLANGTVGGAAVAGPLGALLGLVGGGILGSTVRSASNTIQSWINVGSSKGGVRVTLVEQFPISSLNSQSQAKIKKL
;
A
#
# COMPACT_ATOMS: atom_id res chain seq x y z
N MET A 1 15.82 -2.72 14.64
CA MET A 1 14.87 -3.84 14.80
C MET A 1 13.64 -3.52 13.95
N ARG A 2 13.43 -4.16 12.80
CA ARG A 2 12.20 -3.96 12.01
C ARG A 2 11.05 -4.63 12.77
N VAL A 3 10.11 -3.83 13.28
CA VAL A 3 8.87 -4.34 13.88
C VAL A 3 8.19 -5.23 12.83
N ALA A 4 7.81 -6.45 13.20
CA ALA A 4 7.09 -7.34 12.29
C ALA A 4 5.88 -6.59 11.70
N ALA A 5 5.74 -6.60 10.37
CA ALA A 5 4.63 -5.94 9.70
C ALA A 5 3.31 -6.55 10.19
N LYS A 6 2.40 -5.73 10.71
CA LYS A 6 1.06 -6.14 11.18
C LYS A 6 0.02 -6.23 10.05
N TYR A 7 0.50 -6.27 8.81
CA TYR A 7 -0.30 -6.43 7.60
C TYR A 7 0.40 -7.45 6.69
N SER A 8 -0.39 -8.12 5.87
CA SER A 8 0.10 -9.09 4.88
C SER A 8 0.19 -8.42 3.53
N THR A 9 1.22 -8.76 2.76
CA THR A 9 1.43 -8.25 1.40
C THR A 9 1.63 -9.41 0.44
N LYS A 10 1.03 -9.35 -0.75
CA LYS A 10 1.13 -10.38 -1.79
C LYS A 10 1.15 -9.76 -3.18
N PHE A 11 2.05 -10.24 -4.04
CA PHE A 11 1.96 -9.97 -5.48
C PHE A 11 0.85 -10.79 -6.12
N VAL A 12 -0.02 -10.13 -6.86
CA VAL A 12 -1.15 -10.74 -7.56
C VAL A 12 -1.31 -10.00 -8.89
N ASN A 13 -1.09 -10.69 -10.02
CA ASN A 13 -1.36 -10.19 -11.38
C ASN A 13 -0.84 -8.75 -11.59
N ASP A 14 0.48 -8.57 -11.52
CA ASP A 14 1.21 -7.29 -11.70
C ASP A 14 0.83 -6.16 -10.73
N GLY A 15 0.16 -6.50 -9.63
CA GLY A 15 -0.15 -5.59 -8.53
C GLY A 15 0.28 -6.17 -7.19
N VAL A 16 0.43 -5.29 -6.21
CA VAL A 16 0.69 -5.63 -4.82
C VAL A 16 -0.56 -5.39 -4.00
N ASN A 17 -1.07 -6.46 -3.40
CA ASN A 17 -2.16 -6.41 -2.46
C ASN A 17 -1.58 -6.33 -1.04
N SER A 18 -1.90 -5.27 -0.31
CA SER A 18 -1.56 -5.11 1.09
C SER A 18 -2.82 -5.05 1.93
N PHE A 19 -2.95 -5.94 2.92
CA PHE A 19 -4.16 -6.09 3.73
C PHE A 19 -3.83 -6.21 5.21
N ALA A 20 -4.48 -5.38 6.03
CA ALA A 20 -4.39 -5.40 7.48
C ALA A 20 -5.64 -6.04 8.10
N THR A 21 -5.44 -6.92 9.07
CA THR A 21 -6.49 -7.62 9.83
C THR A 21 -6.77 -6.99 11.19
N SER A 22 -6.12 -5.87 11.52
CA SER A 22 -6.30 -5.14 12.77
C SER A 22 -6.17 -3.61 12.58
N LYS A 23 -6.75 -2.83 13.49
CA LYS A 23 -6.63 -1.36 13.50
C LYS A 23 -5.17 -0.88 13.55
N SER A 24 -4.35 -1.54 14.38
CA SER A 24 -2.93 -1.22 14.46
C SER A 24 -2.19 -1.57 13.16
N GLY A 25 -2.61 -2.63 12.47
CA GLY A 25 -2.10 -2.98 11.14
C GLY A 25 -2.49 -1.97 10.06
N LEU A 26 -3.71 -1.43 10.10
CA LEU A 26 -4.14 -0.35 9.20
C LEU A 26 -3.30 0.91 9.39
N GLN A 27 -3.07 1.31 10.64
CA GLN A 27 -2.23 2.47 10.96
C GLN A 27 -0.78 2.28 10.51
N GLN A 28 -0.22 1.09 10.73
CA GLN A 28 1.13 0.76 10.25
C GLN A 28 1.19 0.77 8.73
N LEU A 29 0.26 0.11 8.04
CA LEU A 29 0.20 0.06 6.58
C LEU A 29 0.08 1.47 5.98
N ARG A 30 -0.76 2.33 6.54
CA ARG A 30 -0.89 3.74 6.11
C ARG A 30 0.45 4.47 6.19
N THR A 31 1.13 4.35 7.32
CA THR A 31 2.39 5.04 7.62
C THR A 31 3.53 4.51 6.75
N ASP A 32 3.60 3.20 6.54
CA ASP A 32 4.60 2.58 5.66
C ASP A 32 4.40 3.05 4.22
N LEU A 33 3.16 3.02 3.70
CA LEU A 33 2.85 3.55 2.37
C LEU A 33 3.17 5.05 2.25
N ALA A 34 2.84 5.86 3.25
CA ALA A 34 3.17 7.29 3.24
C ALA A 34 4.69 7.52 3.22
N THR A 35 5.44 6.77 4.03
CA THR A 35 6.91 6.85 4.08
C THR A 35 7.52 6.42 2.76
N THR A 36 7.07 5.29 2.20
CA THR A 36 7.52 4.81 0.88
C THR A 36 7.23 5.83 -0.21
N ALA A 37 6.03 6.41 -0.24
CA ALA A 37 5.68 7.46 -1.19
C ALA A 37 6.61 8.68 -1.07
N THR A 38 6.87 9.15 0.14
CA THR A 38 7.79 10.28 0.37
C THR A 38 9.20 9.97 -0.10
N LEU A 39 9.73 8.79 0.23
CA LEU A 39 11.07 8.36 -0.21
C LEU A 39 11.16 8.24 -1.73
N LEU A 40 10.08 7.80 -2.38
CA LEU A 40 9.99 7.71 -3.83
C LEU A 40 9.97 9.06 -4.52
N LEU A 41 9.17 9.99 -4.00
CA LEU A 41 9.06 11.33 -4.54
C LEU A 41 10.34 12.14 -4.27
N ALA A 42 11.02 11.91 -3.14
CA ALA A 42 12.21 12.66 -2.74
C ALA A 42 13.53 12.09 -3.32
N ASN A 43 13.70 10.76 -3.34
CA ASN A 43 14.96 10.10 -3.70
C ASN A 43 14.86 9.26 -4.99
N GLY A 44 13.74 9.35 -5.71
CA GLY A 44 13.48 8.58 -6.91
C GLY A 44 13.47 7.06 -6.67
N THR A 45 13.64 6.32 -7.76
CA THR A 45 13.52 4.84 -7.79
C THR A 45 14.55 4.14 -6.88
N VAL A 46 15.74 4.73 -6.72
CA VAL A 46 16.87 4.13 -5.98
C VAL A 46 16.61 4.11 -4.47
N GLY A 47 16.06 5.20 -3.91
CA GLY A 47 15.75 5.28 -2.48
C GLY A 47 14.46 4.55 -2.09
N GLY A 48 13.46 4.54 -2.98
CA GLY A 48 12.18 3.89 -2.71
C GLY A 48 12.23 2.36 -2.78
N ALA A 49 12.96 1.78 -3.75
CA ALA A 49 12.98 0.33 -3.96
C ALA A 49 13.58 -0.44 -2.76
N ALA A 50 14.58 0.14 -2.09
CA ALA A 50 15.25 -0.47 -0.94
C ALA A 50 14.34 -0.61 0.30
N VAL A 51 13.29 0.21 0.39
CA VAL A 51 12.40 0.28 1.57
C VAL A 51 11.02 -0.31 1.30
N ALA A 52 10.62 -0.40 0.03
CA ALA A 52 9.26 -0.69 -0.39
C ALA A 52 8.88 -2.19 -0.45
N GLY A 53 9.83 -3.12 -0.29
CA GLY A 53 9.55 -4.56 -0.33
C GLY A 53 8.90 -4.98 -1.67
N PRO A 54 7.71 -5.62 -1.68
CA PRO A 54 6.97 -5.91 -2.90
C PRO A 54 6.70 -4.69 -3.80
N LEU A 55 6.42 -3.53 -3.20
CA LEU A 55 6.29 -2.29 -3.98
C LEU A 55 7.62 -1.89 -4.63
N GLY A 56 8.75 -2.30 -4.05
CA GLY A 56 10.10 -2.14 -4.60
C GLY A 56 10.33 -2.86 -5.92
N ALA A 57 9.75 -4.05 -6.12
CA ALA A 57 9.87 -4.74 -7.40
C ALA A 57 9.03 -4.05 -8.49
N LEU A 58 7.83 -3.57 -8.15
CA LEU A 58 7.01 -2.74 -9.05
C LEU A 58 7.76 -1.46 -9.47
N LEU A 59 8.50 -0.86 -8.54
CA LEU A 59 9.30 0.34 -8.80
C LEU A 59 10.42 0.12 -9.80
N GLY A 60 11.09 -1.04 -9.74
CA GLY A 60 12.13 -1.41 -10.68
C GLY A 60 11.65 -1.49 -12.13
N LEU A 61 10.35 -1.68 -12.36
CA LEU A 61 9.78 -1.86 -13.70
C LEU A 61 9.45 -0.54 -14.43
N VAL A 62 9.02 0.51 -13.72
CA VAL A 62 8.39 1.69 -14.37
C VAL A 62 8.96 3.04 -13.94
N GLY A 63 9.84 3.09 -12.92
CA GLY A 63 10.45 4.33 -12.45
C GLY A 63 9.64 5.02 -11.33
N GLY A 64 10.36 5.67 -10.41
CA GLY A 64 9.83 6.01 -9.07
C GLY A 64 8.76 7.09 -8.99
N GLY A 65 8.65 7.98 -9.98
CA GLY A 65 7.78 9.16 -9.90
C GLY A 65 6.28 8.84 -9.93
N ILE A 66 5.83 8.08 -10.94
CA ILE A 66 4.42 7.69 -11.10
C ILE A 66 3.96 6.79 -9.95
N LEU A 67 4.81 5.84 -9.58
CA LEU A 67 4.50 4.91 -8.49
C LEU A 67 4.54 5.60 -7.13
N GLY A 68 5.37 6.63 -6.93
CA GLY A 68 5.35 7.47 -5.73
C GLY A 68 3.98 8.11 -5.47
N SER A 69 3.39 8.74 -6.50
CA SER A 69 2.04 9.31 -6.44
C SER A 69 0.95 8.25 -6.23
N THR A 70 1.10 7.09 -6.85
CA THR A 70 0.17 5.96 -6.69
C THR A 70 0.20 5.40 -5.27
N VAL A 71 1.39 5.21 -4.70
CA VAL A 71 1.58 4.76 -3.31
C VAL A 71 1.09 5.81 -2.31
N ARG A 72 1.28 7.11 -2.60
CA ARG A 72 0.68 8.22 -1.81
C ARG A 72 -0.84 8.08 -1.77
N SER A 73 -1.46 7.86 -2.93
CA SER A 73 -2.91 7.64 -3.04
C SER A 73 -3.35 6.37 -2.32
N ALA A 74 -2.54 5.32 -2.33
CA ALA A 74 -2.79 4.10 -1.57
C ALA A 74 -2.82 4.34 -0.06
N SER A 75 -1.92 5.18 0.46
CA SER A 75 -1.94 5.62 1.86
C SER A 75 -3.25 6.35 2.20
N ASN A 76 -3.73 7.23 1.30
CA ASN A 76 -5.01 7.91 1.47
C ASN A 76 -6.19 6.93 1.50
N THR A 77 -6.18 5.89 0.66
CA THR A 77 -7.19 4.82 0.69
C THR A 77 -7.22 4.10 2.04
N ILE A 78 -6.06 3.80 2.62
CA ILE A 78 -5.98 3.22 3.97
C ILE A 78 -6.48 4.21 5.04
N GLN A 79 -6.19 5.50 4.90
CA GLN A 79 -6.78 6.53 5.77
C GLN A 79 -8.31 6.52 5.68
N SER A 80 -8.88 6.34 4.50
CA SER A 80 -10.33 6.23 4.33
C SER A 80 -10.91 5.01 5.06
N TRP A 81 -10.24 3.85 5.04
CA TRP A 81 -10.63 2.69 5.86
C TRP A 81 -10.60 3.00 7.36
N ILE A 82 -9.59 3.74 7.82
CA ILE A 82 -9.49 4.18 9.21
C ILE A 82 -10.61 5.15 9.57
N ASN A 83 -10.90 6.12 8.70
CA ASN A 83 -11.91 7.17 8.93
C ASN A 83 -13.33 6.58 9.07
N VAL A 84 -13.67 5.52 8.34
CA VAL A 84 -14.95 4.81 8.50
C VAL A 84 -14.99 3.88 9.72
N GLY A 85 -13.95 3.92 10.56
CA GLY A 85 -13.84 3.12 11.78
C GLY A 85 -13.63 1.62 11.51
N SER A 86 -13.10 1.27 10.34
CA SER A 86 -12.86 -0.14 9.99
C SER A 86 -11.79 -0.77 10.88
N SER A 87 -11.97 -2.04 11.21
CA SER A 87 -10.97 -2.81 11.95
C SER A 87 -9.97 -3.51 11.03
N LYS A 88 -10.34 -3.67 9.76
CA LYS A 88 -9.60 -4.37 8.71
C LYS A 88 -9.72 -3.61 7.40
N GLY A 89 -8.82 -3.86 6.47
CA GLY A 89 -8.88 -3.21 5.17
C GLY A 89 -7.54 -3.28 4.48
N GLY A 90 -7.57 -3.04 3.17
CA GLY A 90 -6.36 -3.08 2.38
C GLY A 90 -6.47 -2.21 1.15
N VAL A 91 -5.37 -2.20 0.43
CA VAL A 91 -5.23 -1.53 -0.85
C VAL A 91 -4.47 -2.44 -1.80
N ARG A 92 -4.93 -2.48 -3.04
CA ARG A 92 -4.19 -3.03 -4.16
C ARG A 92 -3.52 -1.87 -4.88
N VAL A 93 -2.22 -1.99 -5.10
CA VAL A 93 -1.38 -1.00 -5.78
C VAL A 93 -0.81 -1.67 -7.02
N THR A 94 -1.09 -1.12 -8.18
CA THR A 94 -0.43 -1.47 -9.44
C THR A 94 0.55 -0.36 -9.81
N LEU A 95 1.10 -0.41 -11.01
CA LEU A 95 2.06 0.57 -11.50
C LEU A 95 1.50 1.99 -11.59
N VAL A 96 0.21 2.11 -11.96
CA VAL A 96 -0.44 3.39 -12.27
C VAL A 96 -1.75 3.59 -11.52
N GLU A 97 -2.27 2.55 -10.88
CA GLU A 97 -3.57 2.58 -10.21
C GLU A 97 -3.45 2.05 -8.79
N GLN A 98 -4.38 2.48 -7.96
CA GLN A 98 -4.59 1.89 -6.65
C GLN A 98 -6.08 1.88 -6.33
N PHE A 99 -6.52 0.84 -5.64
CA PHE A 99 -7.89 0.75 -5.18
C PHE A 99 -8.03 -0.04 -3.88
N PRO A 100 -9.04 0.29 -3.05
CA PRO A 100 -9.33 -0.44 -1.82
C PRO A 100 -9.66 -1.91 -2.10
N ILE A 101 -9.22 -2.79 -1.21
CA ILE A 101 -9.54 -4.22 -1.22
C ILE A 101 -10.06 -4.66 0.15
N SER A 102 -10.98 -5.62 0.16
CA SER A 102 -11.56 -6.19 1.39
C SER A 102 -10.90 -7.50 1.84
N SER A 103 -9.98 -8.05 1.06
CA SER A 103 -9.19 -9.24 1.40
C SER A 103 -7.87 -9.26 0.64
N LEU A 104 -6.88 -10.02 1.14
CA LEU A 104 -5.55 -10.10 0.54
C LEU A 104 -5.54 -10.63 -0.90
N ASN A 105 -6.50 -11.49 -1.27
CA ASN A 105 -6.58 -12.06 -2.62
C ASN A 105 -7.55 -11.32 -3.55
N SER A 106 -8.19 -10.23 -3.09
CA SER A 106 -9.14 -9.49 -3.93
C SER A 106 -8.43 -8.76 -5.06
N GLN A 107 -8.91 -8.94 -6.28
CA GLN A 107 -8.49 -8.16 -7.45
C GLN A 107 -9.51 -7.10 -7.85
N SER A 108 -10.69 -7.12 -7.24
CA SER A 108 -11.74 -6.14 -7.48
C SER A 108 -11.71 -5.03 -6.43
N GLN A 109 -12.07 -3.83 -6.87
CA GLN A 109 -12.25 -2.67 -6.00
C GLN A 109 -13.36 -2.94 -4.98
N ALA A 110 -13.02 -2.83 -3.71
CA ALA A 110 -13.97 -2.86 -2.61
C ALA A 110 -14.61 -1.49 -2.40
N LYS A 111 -15.88 -1.46 -2.00
CA LYS A 111 -16.47 -0.26 -1.43
C LYS A 111 -15.94 -0.08 0.00
N ILE A 112 -15.41 1.10 0.32
CA ILE A 112 -14.93 1.42 1.65
C ILE A 112 -16.14 1.46 2.60
N LYS A 113 -16.12 0.59 3.60
CA LYS A 113 -17.14 0.45 4.64
C LYS A 113 -16.50 -0.14 5.90
N LYS A 114 -17.23 -0.22 7.00
CA LYS A 114 -16.72 -0.89 8.19
C LYS A 114 -16.59 -2.40 7.93
N LEU A 115 -15.37 -2.94 8.12
CA LEU A 115 -15.04 -4.38 8.08
C LEU A 115 -14.55 -4.89 9.43
#